data_AF-T0FZV5-F1
#
_entry.id   AF-T0FZV5-F1
#
_cell.length_a   1.000
_cell.length_b   1.000
_cell.length_c   1.000
_cell.angle_alpha   90.00
_cell.angle_beta   90.00
_cell.angle_gamma   90.00
#
_symmetry.space_group_name_H-M   'P 1'
#
loop_
_entity.id
_entity.type
_entity.pdbx_description
1 polymer ?
#
loop_
_entity_poly.entity_id
_entity_poly.type
_entity_poly.pdbx_seq_one_letter_code
_entity_poly.pdbx_strand_id
1 'polypeptide(L)'
;MLAQRKYRIFLIVSNVVQAVLLILVFLYWPTDPYRGYTKIGELDTGINYCKVVVYVADDWEYAQPAYYEITISGRVEIPFAYFTNVDPERVSIQEFEIIKHPKKNIIGLVTKENPNILLMIHNFDTNENWPRANFTEEYSSVVKRGKSLRNSLNPTLQL
;
A
#
# COMPACT_ATOMS: atom_id res chain seq x y z
N MET A 1 -19.21 -50.69 21.70
CA MET A 1 -17.86 -50.82 21.09
C MET A 1 -17.79 -50.42 19.60
N LEU A 2 -18.66 -50.92 18.72
CA LEU A 2 -18.63 -50.58 17.27
C LEU A 2 -18.77 -49.08 16.95
N ALA A 3 -19.64 -48.36 17.67
CA ALA A 3 -19.85 -46.92 17.46
C ALA A 3 -18.62 -46.07 17.81
N GLN A 4 -17.91 -46.40 18.90
CA GLN A 4 -16.66 -45.73 19.31
C GLN A 4 -15.53 -45.93 18.31
N ARG A 5 -15.45 -47.12 17.67
CA ARG A 5 -14.44 -47.41 16.64
C ARG A 5 -14.70 -46.59 15.36
N LYS A 6 -15.96 -46.47 14.93
CA LYS A 6 -16.36 -45.61 13.80
C LYS A 6 -16.05 -44.14 14.07
N TYR A 7 -16.32 -43.66 15.28
CA TYR A 7 -16.01 -42.28 15.70
C TYR A 7 -14.50 -41.98 15.70
N ARG A 8 -13.67 -42.91 16.18
CA ARG A 8 -12.20 -42.79 16.12
C ARG A 8 -11.67 -42.77 14.69
N ILE A 9 -12.19 -43.63 13.81
CA ILE A 9 -11.82 -43.63 12.38
C ILE A 9 -12.20 -42.31 11.73
N PHE A 10 -13.42 -41.79 12.01
CA PHE A 10 -13.86 -40.49 11.50
C PHE A 10 -12.92 -39.37 11.95
N LEU A 11 -12.56 -39.29 13.23
CA LEU A 11 -11.62 -38.29 13.75
C LEU A 11 -10.24 -38.35 13.07
N ILE A 12 -9.70 -39.55 12.85
CA ILE A 12 -8.41 -39.71 12.16
C ILE A 12 -8.53 -39.21 10.72
N VAL A 13 -9.58 -39.63 9.99
CA VAL A 13 -9.80 -39.21 8.60
C VAL A 13 -9.98 -37.69 8.53
N SER A 14 -10.77 -37.08 9.41
CA SER A 14 -10.96 -35.63 9.45
C SER A 14 -9.65 -34.88 9.71
N ASN A 15 -8.80 -35.35 10.62
CA ASN A 15 -7.50 -34.72 10.87
C ASN A 15 -6.54 -34.86 9.68
N VAL A 16 -6.54 -36.00 9.00
CA VAL A 16 -5.74 -36.20 7.78
C VAL A 16 -6.21 -35.25 6.68
N VAL A 17 -7.53 -35.15 6.46
CA VAL A 17 -8.10 -34.22 5.47
C VAL A 17 -7.75 -32.77 5.83
N GLN A 18 -7.87 -32.37 7.10
CA GLN A 18 -7.49 -31.03 7.56
C GLN A 18 -6.00 -30.75 7.33
N ALA A 19 -5.11 -31.70 7.63
CA ALA A 19 -3.67 -31.55 7.42
C ALA A 19 -3.33 -31.40 5.93
N VAL A 20 -3.95 -32.21 5.06
CA VAL A 20 -3.78 -32.09 3.61
C VAL A 20 -4.27 -30.72 3.11
N LEU A 21 -5.43 -30.25 3.57
CA LEU A 21 -5.94 -28.92 3.22
C LEU A 21 -5.00 -27.81 3.68
N LEU A 22 -4.44 -27.87 4.89
CA LEU A 22 -3.48 -26.88 5.39
C LEU A 22 -2.18 -26.88 4.57
N ILE A 23 -1.67 -28.05 4.19
CA ILE A 23 -0.50 -28.16 3.32
C ILE A 23 -0.79 -27.55 1.95
N LEU A 24 -1.94 -27.84 1.35
CA LEU A 24 -2.34 -27.25 0.07
C LEU A 24 -2.47 -25.72 0.20
N VAL A 25 -3.12 -25.22 1.25
CA VAL A 25 -3.21 -23.78 1.51
C VAL A 25 -1.82 -23.16 1.63
N PHE A 26 -0.88 -23.79 2.34
CA PHE A 26 0.50 -23.29 2.46
C PHE A 26 1.26 -23.31 1.12
N LEU A 27 1.14 -24.39 0.33
CA LEU A 27 1.83 -24.53 -0.95
C LEU A 27 1.28 -23.61 -2.04
N TYR A 28 -0.03 -23.35 -2.01
CA TYR A 28 -0.71 -22.48 -2.98
C TYR A 28 -0.99 -21.08 -2.43
N TRP A 29 -0.54 -20.77 -1.21
CA TRP A 29 -0.61 -19.42 -0.68
C TRP A 29 0.21 -18.52 -1.61
N PRO A 30 -0.34 -17.39 -2.09
CA PRO A 30 0.44 -16.48 -2.90
C PRO A 30 1.64 -16.01 -2.08
N THR A 31 2.83 -16.46 -2.47
CA THR A 31 4.12 -16.07 -1.88
C THR A 31 4.50 -14.64 -2.26
N ASP A 32 3.90 -14.14 -3.35
CA ASP A 32 4.10 -12.79 -3.84
C ASP A 32 2.93 -11.88 -3.41
N PRO A 33 3.14 -10.97 -2.45
CA PRO A 33 2.11 -10.01 -2.04
C PRO A 33 1.78 -8.99 -3.15
N TYR A 34 2.58 -8.93 -4.22
CA TYR A 34 2.40 -8.04 -5.36
C TYR A 34 1.67 -8.72 -6.52
N ARG A 35 1.21 -9.96 -6.38
CA ARG A 35 0.46 -10.65 -7.43
C ARG A 35 -0.81 -9.87 -7.80
N GLY A 36 -0.98 -9.59 -9.09
CA GLY A 36 -2.08 -8.76 -9.61
C GLY A 36 -1.76 -7.27 -9.63
N TYR A 37 -0.50 -6.88 -9.38
CA TYR A 37 -0.03 -5.51 -9.46
C TYR A 37 1.27 -5.40 -10.26
N THR A 38 1.33 -4.41 -11.15
CA THR A 38 2.52 -4.06 -11.92
C THR A 38 3.21 -2.86 -11.29
N LYS A 39 4.52 -2.99 -11.04
CA LYS A 39 5.38 -1.87 -10.64
C LYS A 39 5.65 -0.96 -11.83
N ILE A 40 5.22 0.28 -11.75
CA ILE A 40 5.35 1.25 -12.86
C ILE A 40 6.62 2.09 -12.75
N GLY A 41 7.21 2.16 -11.55
CA GLY A 41 8.51 2.77 -11.34
C GLY A 41 8.79 3.19 -9.90
N GLU A 42 9.90 3.91 -9.72
CA GLU A 42 10.37 4.44 -8.45
C GLU A 42 10.70 5.93 -8.60
N LEU A 43 10.40 6.70 -7.56
CA LEU A 43 10.79 8.10 -7.44
C LEU A 43 11.75 8.26 -6.26
N ASP A 44 12.87 8.95 -6.52
CA ASP A 44 13.78 9.38 -5.47
C ASP A 44 13.15 10.53 -4.68
N THR A 45 13.26 10.47 -3.36
CA THR A 45 12.66 11.46 -2.46
C THR A 45 13.60 12.61 -2.09
N GLY A 46 14.87 12.55 -2.52
CA GLY A 46 15.93 13.44 -2.07
C GLY A 46 16.28 13.27 -0.59
N ILE A 47 15.86 12.17 0.03
CA ILE A 47 16.26 11.73 1.36
C ILE A 47 17.09 10.45 1.18
N ASN A 48 18.20 10.33 1.90
CA ASN A 48 19.17 9.25 1.70
C ASN A 48 18.51 7.86 1.67
N TYR A 49 18.66 7.18 0.54
CA TYR A 49 18.16 5.84 0.28
C TYR A 49 16.64 5.66 0.46
N CYS A 50 15.87 6.74 0.36
CA CYS A 50 14.42 6.71 0.48
C CYS A 50 13.76 6.86 -0.90
N LYS A 51 12.91 5.91 -1.25
CA LYS A 51 12.20 5.87 -2.52
C LYS A 51 10.70 5.67 -2.32
N VAL A 52 9.92 6.29 -3.18
CA VAL A 52 8.50 5.99 -3.35
C VAL A 52 8.37 5.08 -4.55
N VAL A 53 7.85 3.88 -4.34
CA VAL A 53 7.56 2.92 -5.40
C VAL A 53 6.07 3.01 -5.72
N VAL A 54 5.73 3.05 -7.01
CA VAL A 54 4.33 3.09 -7.46
C VAL A 54 3.99 1.81 -8.21
N TYR A 55 2.82 1.29 -7.93
CA TYR A 55 2.25 0.09 -8.53
C TYR A 55 0.82 0.37 -9.00
N VAL A 56 0.35 -0.39 -9.98
CA VAL A 56 -1.03 -0.38 -10.47
C VAL A 56 -1.60 -1.78 -10.51
N ALA A 57 -2.91 -1.94 -10.34
CA ALA A 57 -3.55 -3.26 -10.44
C ALA A 57 -3.67 -3.73 -11.90
N ASP A 58 -3.29 -4.96 -12.23
CA ASP A 58 -3.08 -5.41 -13.63
C ASP A 58 -4.31 -5.34 -14.56
N ASP A 59 -5.54 -5.49 -14.04
CA ASP A 59 -6.74 -5.64 -14.87
C ASP A 59 -7.89 -4.69 -14.44
N TRP A 60 -8.02 -3.53 -15.11
CA TRP A 60 -9.14 -2.58 -14.90
C TRP A 60 -9.55 -1.87 -16.19
N GLU A 61 -10.86 -1.84 -16.49
CA GLU A 61 -11.41 -1.34 -17.76
C GLU A 61 -11.57 0.19 -17.84
N TYR A 62 -11.76 0.87 -16.71
CA TYR A 62 -12.16 2.30 -16.69
C TYR A 62 -11.31 3.20 -15.80
N ALA A 63 -10.80 2.67 -14.69
CA ALA A 63 -10.00 3.43 -13.74
C ALA A 63 -9.13 2.44 -12.98
N GLN A 64 -7.81 2.53 -13.13
CA GLN A 64 -6.89 1.53 -12.57
C GLN A 64 -6.40 1.98 -11.20
N PRO A 65 -6.64 1.22 -10.12
CA PRO A 65 -6.16 1.59 -8.79
C PRO A 65 -4.64 1.64 -8.74
N ALA A 66 -4.11 2.73 -8.20
CA ALA A 66 -2.69 2.96 -7.98
C ALA A 66 -2.34 2.92 -6.49
N TYR A 67 -1.19 2.31 -6.22
CA TYR A 67 -0.69 2.05 -4.89
C TYR A 67 0.74 2.54 -4.75
N TYR A 68 1.08 3.02 -3.56
CA TYR A 68 2.43 3.44 -3.23
C TYR A 68 3.01 2.57 -2.11
N GLU A 69 4.32 2.48 -2.12
CA GLU A 69 5.13 1.90 -1.05
C GLU A 69 6.30 2.85 -0.79
N ILE A 70 6.65 3.07 0.48
CA ILE A 70 7.86 3.84 0.81
C ILE A 70 8.91 2.87 1.29
N THR A 71 10.07 2.89 0.63
CA THR A 71 11.21 2.05 0.99
C THR A 71 12.37 2.91 1.46
N ILE A 72 13.03 2.50 2.55
CA ILE A 72 14.25 3.12 3.07
C ILE A 72 15.33 2.05 3.16
N SER A 73 16.47 2.28 2.51
CA SER A 73 17.60 1.33 2.51
C SER A 73 17.18 -0.09 2.08
N GLY A 74 16.23 -0.18 1.14
CA GLY A 74 15.70 -1.46 0.63
C GLY A 74 14.70 -2.17 1.55
N ARG A 75 14.27 -1.55 2.65
CA ARG A 75 13.21 -2.07 3.53
C ARG A 75 11.92 -1.30 3.31
N VAL A 76 10.80 -2.00 3.38
CA VAL A 76 9.46 -1.39 3.32
C VAL A 76 9.16 -0.73 4.66
N GLU A 77 9.05 0.60 4.66
CA GLU A 77 8.68 1.40 5.83
C GLU A 77 7.18 1.67 5.85
N ILE A 78 6.63 2.12 4.72
CA ILE A 78 5.19 2.25 4.53
C ILE A 78 4.75 1.15 3.58
N PRO A 79 3.91 0.21 4.05
CA PRO A 79 3.46 -0.89 3.21
C PRO A 79 2.50 -0.38 2.13
N PHE A 80 2.38 -1.20 1.10
CA PHE A 80 1.47 -1.05 -0.02
C PHE A 80 0.12 -0.42 0.36
N ALA A 81 -0.12 0.78 -0.15
CA ALA A 81 -1.30 1.57 0.19
C ALA A 81 -1.90 2.25 -1.04
N TYR A 82 -3.22 2.18 -1.16
CA TYR A 82 -3.96 2.88 -2.21
C TYR A 82 -3.81 4.40 -2.04
N PHE A 83 -3.69 5.14 -3.14
CA PHE A 83 -3.70 6.60 -3.10
C PHE A 83 -4.57 7.27 -4.16
N THR A 84 -4.75 6.67 -5.34
CA THR A 84 -5.62 7.23 -6.38
C THR A 84 -5.99 6.17 -7.42
N ASN A 85 -6.88 6.52 -8.33
CA ASN A 85 -7.06 5.80 -9.60
C ASN A 85 -6.33 6.56 -10.71
N VAL A 86 -5.68 5.82 -11.61
CA VAL A 86 -4.98 6.34 -12.79
C VAL A 86 -5.68 5.89 -14.07
N ASP A 87 -5.41 6.61 -15.15
CA ASP A 87 -5.87 6.23 -16.49
C ASP A 87 -5.04 5.01 -16.98
N PRO A 88 -5.67 3.86 -17.26
CA PRO A 88 -4.97 2.66 -17.71
C PRO A 88 -4.18 2.86 -19.01
N GLU A 89 -4.55 3.82 -19.86
CA GLU A 89 -3.85 4.09 -21.11
C GLU A 89 -2.60 4.98 -20.93
N ARG A 90 -2.46 5.65 -19.78
CA ARG A 90 -1.40 6.64 -19.53
C ARG A 90 -0.46 6.28 -18.38
N VAL A 91 -0.58 5.07 -17.83
CA VAL A 91 0.18 4.66 -16.65
C VAL A 91 1.69 4.78 -16.85
N SER A 92 2.28 5.78 -16.20
CA SER A 92 3.71 5.98 -16.18
C SER A 92 4.16 6.63 -14.89
N ILE A 93 5.30 6.18 -14.35
CA ILE A 93 5.92 6.84 -13.19
C ILE A 93 6.26 8.31 -13.48
N GLN A 94 6.41 8.68 -14.75
CA GLN A 94 6.75 10.03 -15.19
C GLN A 94 5.63 11.03 -14.94
N GLU A 95 4.39 10.57 -14.70
CA GLU A 95 3.25 11.43 -14.37
C GLU A 95 3.30 11.98 -12.94
N PHE A 96 4.16 11.40 -12.10
CA PHE A 96 4.26 11.72 -10.69
C PHE A 96 5.53 12.50 -10.37
N GLU A 97 5.46 13.29 -9.31
CA GLU A 97 6.58 14.06 -8.80
C GLU A 97 6.60 14.05 -7.27
N ILE A 98 7.80 14.05 -6.70
CA ILE A 98 8.00 14.21 -5.26
C ILE A 98 8.22 15.68 -4.95
N ILE A 99 7.41 16.20 -4.04
CA ILE A 99 7.64 17.48 -3.38
C ILE A 99 8.22 17.24 -1.99
N LYS A 100 9.24 18.01 -1.62
CA LYS A 100 9.91 17.88 -0.33
C LYS A 100 9.85 19.20 0.44
N HIS A 101 9.58 19.13 1.74
CA HIS A 101 9.68 20.31 2.60
C HIS A 101 11.16 20.75 2.71
N PRO A 102 11.49 22.04 2.56
CA PRO A 102 12.89 22.49 2.51
C PRO A 102 13.67 22.33 3.82
N LYS A 103 12.98 22.19 4.96
CA LYS A 103 13.60 22.14 6.31
C LYS A 103 13.18 20.95 7.18
N LYS A 104 12.19 20.17 6.76
CA LYS A 104 11.58 19.09 7.55
C LYS A 104 11.67 17.81 6.75
N ASN A 105 11.64 16.66 7.41
CA ASN A 105 11.63 15.38 6.73
C ASN A 105 10.19 15.02 6.35
N ILE A 106 9.60 15.82 5.45
CA ILE A 106 8.26 15.61 4.93
C ILE A 106 8.33 15.57 3.41
N ILE A 107 7.73 14.54 2.84
CA ILE A 107 7.60 14.37 1.39
C ILE A 107 6.13 14.24 1.03
N GLY A 108 5.77 14.69 -0.16
CA GLY A 108 4.49 14.43 -0.78
C GLY A 108 4.66 13.94 -2.21
N LEU A 109 3.68 13.20 -2.69
CA LEU A 109 3.53 12.81 -4.09
C LEU A 109 2.44 13.67 -4.71
N VAL A 110 2.70 14.23 -5.88
CA VAL A 110 1.73 14.98 -6.68
C VAL A 110 1.73 14.46 -8.13
N THR A 111 0.72 14.82 -8.91
CA THR A 111 0.77 14.64 -10.37
C THR A 111 1.46 15.84 -11.01
N LYS A 112 2.20 15.62 -12.08
CA LYS A 112 2.82 16.71 -12.85
C LYS A 112 1.80 17.53 -13.63
N GLU A 113 0.72 16.90 -14.08
CA GLU A 113 -0.37 17.60 -14.76
C GLU A 113 -1.11 18.56 -13.83
N ASN A 114 -1.24 18.20 -12.55
CA ASN A 114 -1.83 19.06 -11.54
C ASN A 114 -1.03 19.02 -10.23
N PRO A 115 0.08 19.79 -10.13
CA PRO A 115 1.00 19.74 -9.00
C PRO A 115 0.40 20.30 -7.70
N ASN A 116 -0.81 20.86 -7.77
CA ASN A 116 -1.53 21.30 -6.59
C ASN A 116 -2.29 20.16 -5.89
N ILE A 117 -2.49 19.01 -6.54
CA ILE A 117 -3.19 17.85 -5.96
C ILE A 117 -2.18 16.95 -5.24
N LEU A 118 -2.32 16.86 -3.92
CA LEU A 118 -1.53 15.98 -3.07
C LEU A 118 -2.15 14.58 -3.07
N LEU A 119 -1.39 13.60 -3.55
CA LEU A 119 -1.81 12.22 -3.68
C LEU A 119 -1.44 11.37 -2.46
N MET A 120 -0.23 11.60 -1.93
CA MET A 120 0.17 11.06 -0.64
C MET A 120 1.14 12.01 0.05
N ILE A 121 1.28 11.87 1.35
CA ILE A 121 2.23 12.61 2.15
C ILE A 121 2.75 11.72 3.26
N HIS A 122 4.04 11.86 3.56
CA HIS A 122 4.67 11.16 4.67
C HIS A 122 5.61 12.09 5.43
N ASN A 123 5.49 12.08 6.75
CA ASN A 123 6.36 12.78 7.67
C ASN A 123 7.23 11.75 8.41
N PHE A 124 8.52 11.73 8.11
CA PHE A 124 9.48 10.82 8.72
C PHE A 124 9.77 11.16 10.18
N ASP A 125 9.54 12.40 10.61
CA ASP A 125 9.78 12.82 12.00
C ASP A 125 8.71 12.26 12.95
N THR A 126 7.46 12.14 12.49
CA THR A 126 6.33 11.62 13.28
C THR A 126 5.87 10.22 12.87
N ASN A 127 6.44 9.67 11.80
CA ASN A 127 6.01 8.44 11.13
C ASN A 127 4.52 8.46 10.70
N GLU A 128 3.97 9.65 10.44
CA GLU A 128 2.60 9.80 9.96
C GLU A 128 2.57 9.81 8.42
N ASN A 129 1.50 9.25 7.85
CA ASN A 129 1.31 9.16 6.40
C ASN A 129 -0.16 9.40 6.02
N TRP A 130 -0.44 9.87 4.82
CA TRP A 130 -1.81 9.97 4.30
C TRP A 130 -1.77 9.59 2.82
N PRO A 131 -2.75 8.87 2.27
CA PRO A 131 -4.12 8.62 2.79
C PRO A 131 -4.32 7.33 3.59
N ARG A 132 -3.28 6.54 3.85
CA ARG A 132 -3.41 5.26 4.56
C ARG A 132 -3.91 5.46 6.00
N ALA A 133 -5.03 4.83 6.32
CA ALA A 133 -5.61 4.77 7.66
C ALA A 133 -4.98 3.64 8.49
N ASN A 134 -4.89 3.84 9.80
CA ASN A 134 -4.64 2.72 10.72
C ASN A 134 -5.93 1.95 10.99
N PHE A 135 -5.83 0.67 11.38
CA PHE A 135 -6.99 -0.25 11.50
C PHE A 135 -8.10 0.26 12.44
N THR A 136 -7.74 1.02 13.47
CA THR A 136 -8.67 1.58 14.46
C THR A 136 -8.93 3.08 14.25
N GLU A 137 -8.43 3.67 13.16
CA GLU A 137 -8.52 5.11 12.92
C GLU A 137 -9.82 5.47 12.21
N GLU A 138 -10.59 6.38 12.80
CA GLU A 138 -11.79 6.92 12.14
C GLU A 138 -11.42 7.79 10.94
N TYR A 139 -12.27 7.78 9.91
CA TYR A 139 -12.09 8.59 8.70
C TYR A 139 -11.89 10.09 8.99
N SER A 140 -12.63 10.63 9.97
CA SER A 140 -12.50 12.03 10.41
C SER A 140 -11.09 12.37 10.89
N SER A 141 -10.44 11.42 11.58
CA SER A 141 -9.07 11.53 12.07
C SER A 141 -8.06 11.46 10.92
N VAL A 142 -8.27 10.56 9.96
CA VAL A 142 -7.44 10.47 8.73
C VAL A 142 -7.46 11.80 7.96
N VAL A 143 -8.65 12.39 7.78
CA VAL A 143 -8.80 13.68 7.09
C VAL A 143 -8.11 14.81 7.87
N LYS A 144 -8.26 14.84 9.20
CA LYS A 144 -7.60 15.85 10.05
C LYS A 144 -6.08 15.73 9.98
N ARG A 145 -5.56 14.50 10.01
CA ARG A 145 -4.14 14.18 9.87
C ARG A 145 -3.61 14.60 8.50
N GLY A 146 -4.31 14.25 7.41
CA GLY A 146 -4.00 14.71 6.06
C GLY A 146 -3.90 16.23 5.95
N LYS A 147 -4.89 16.97 6.49
CA LYS A 147 -4.86 18.45 6.51
C LYS A 147 -3.69 19.01 7.31
N SER A 148 -3.38 18.42 8.47
CA SER A 148 -2.24 18.82 9.31
C SER A 148 -0.90 18.62 8.61
N LEU A 149 -0.70 17.44 8.00
CA LEU A 149 0.49 17.11 7.24
C LEU A 149 0.64 18.03 6.03
N ARG A 150 -0.44 18.22 5.25
CA ARG A 150 -0.48 19.13 4.11
C ARG A 150 -0.08 20.54 4.50
N ASN A 151 -0.67 21.09 5.56
CA ASN A 151 -0.31 22.43 6.06
C ASN A 151 1.17 22.53 6.46
N SER A 152 1.75 21.43 6.94
CA SER A 152 3.17 21.36 7.30
C SER A 152 4.09 21.25 6.09
N LEU A 153 3.63 20.64 4.99
CA LEU A 153 4.39 20.51 3.74
C LEU A 153 4.25 21.75 2.85
N ASN A 154 3.02 22.05 2.44
CA ASN A 154 2.66 23.24 1.69
C ASN A 154 1.14 23.49 1.80
N PRO A 155 0.69 24.58 2.45
CA PRO A 155 -0.73 24.85 2.66
C PRO A 155 -1.50 25.17 1.37
N THR A 156 -0.84 25.44 0.25
CA THR A 156 -1.51 25.72 -1.04
C THR A 156 -2.01 24.46 -1.74
N LEU A 157 -1.57 23.27 -1.29
CA LEU A 157 -1.99 22.00 -1.88
C LEU A 157 -3.47 21.68 -1.58
N GLN A 158 -4.02 20.80 -2.39
CA GLN A 158 -5.37 20.25 -2.29
C GLN A 158 -5.25 18.76 -1.91
N LEU A 159 -6.19 18.27 -1.10
CA LEU A 159 -6.34 16.84 -0.74
C LEU A 159 -7.51 16.26 -1.51
#